data_AF-A0A165J8P3-F1
#
_entry.id   AF-A0A165J8P3-F1
#
_cell.length_a   1.000
_cell.length_b   1.000
_cell.length_c   1.000
_cell.angle_alpha   90.00
_cell.angle_beta   90.00
_cell.angle_gamma   90.00
#
_symmetry.space_group_name_H-M   'P 1'
#
loop_
_entity.id
_entity.type
_entity.pdbx_description
1 polymer ?
#
loop_
_entity_poly.entity_id
_entity_poly.type
_entity_poly.pdbx_seq_one_letter_code
_entity_poly.pdbx_strand_id
1 'polypeptide(L)'
;MMDHGTHGDMPMDHAHRCSMNMLFTWNTKDLCIVFYSWHVHSTLTLLGSLVAIVALGAGYEYVREISRRYEQRCAAHAATLPRRNAAELDRKSKVIKALLYAIQVFYSFFIMLLFMTYNGWIMIAVAVGAFVGYLIWGGSSATKSVACH
;
A
#
# COMPACT_ATOMS: atom_id res chain seq x y z
N MET A 1 16.58 53.88 -31.34
CA MET A 1 16.59 53.26 -29.99
C MET A 1 15.41 52.32 -29.95
N MET A 2 15.67 51.01 -29.85
CA MET A 2 14.64 49.97 -29.90
C MET A 2 13.87 49.89 -28.58
N ASP A 3 12.55 49.87 -28.68
CA ASP A 3 11.58 49.71 -27.59
C ASP A 3 11.57 48.24 -27.13
N HIS A 4 11.81 48.01 -25.85
CA HIS A 4 11.83 46.67 -25.24
C HIS A 4 10.47 46.39 -24.61
N GLY A 5 9.77 45.42 -25.19
CA GLY A 5 8.40 45.02 -24.84
C GLY A 5 8.19 44.66 -23.36
N THR A 6 7.16 45.25 -22.79
CA THR A 6 6.60 44.98 -21.47
C THR A 6 5.91 43.61 -21.48
N HIS A 7 6.58 42.59 -20.93
CA HIS A 7 5.93 41.33 -20.60
C HIS A 7 5.17 41.50 -19.28
N GLY A 8 3.84 41.49 -19.36
CA GLY A 8 2.95 41.59 -18.21
C GLY A 8 3.09 40.40 -17.28
N ASP A 9 3.33 40.70 -16.00
CA ASP A 9 3.21 39.79 -14.87
C ASP A 9 1.79 39.22 -14.82
N MET A 10 1.65 37.94 -15.16
CA MET A 10 0.48 37.15 -14.81
C MET A 10 0.60 36.80 -13.31
N PRO A 11 -0.37 37.18 -12.45
CA PRO A 11 -0.39 36.72 -11.07
C PRO A 11 -0.64 35.21 -11.08
N MET A 12 0.42 34.44 -10.88
CA MET A 12 0.32 33.00 -10.66
C MET A 12 -0.41 32.80 -9.33
N ASP A 13 -1.64 32.32 -9.44
CA ASP A 13 -2.51 31.91 -8.34
C ASP A 13 -1.74 31.11 -7.30
N HIS A 14 -2.07 31.31 -6.02
CA HIS A 14 -1.48 30.65 -4.85
C HIS A 14 -1.59 29.11 -4.91
N ALA A 15 -0.76 28.46 -5.72
CA ALA A 15 -0.65 27.01 -5.79
C ALA A 15 0.03 26.49 -4.50
N HIS A 16 -0.57 25.48 -3.88
CA HIS A 16 -0.13 24.93 -2.61
C HIS A 16 1.36 24.60 -2.65
N ARG A 17 2.09 25.11 -1.67
CA ARG A 17 3.51 24.79 -1.49
C ARG A 17 3.62 23.46 -0.74
N CYS A 18 3.59 22.34 -1.45
CA CYS A 18 4.06 21.07 -0.87
C CYS A 18 5.56 21.23 -0.56
N SER A 19 5.95 21.16 0.72
CA SER A 19 7.37 21.25 1.10
C SER A 19 8.09 19.96 0.70
N MET A 20 8.83 19.96 -0.42
CA MET A 20 9.70 18.84 -0.78
C MET A 20 11.03 18.95 -0.04
N ASN A 21 11.17 18.19 1.05
CA ASN A 21 12.45 18.02 1.74
C ASN A 21 13.14 16.75 1.20
N MET A 22 14.34 16.89 0.64
CA MET A 22 15.18 15.76 0.20
C MET A 22 16.10 15.21 1.30
N LEU A 23 15.87 15.61 2.55
CA LEU A 23 16.61 15.17 3.74
C LEU A 23 15.61 14.64 4.76
N PHE A 24 15.99 13.58 5.49
CA PHE A 24 15.19 12.98 6.56
C PHE A 24 14.64 14.07 7.49
N THR A 25 13.31 14.22 7.54
CA THR A 25 12.65 15.30 8.27
C THR A 25 11.55 14.78 9.18
N TRP A 26 11.39 15.46 10.32
CA TRP A 26 10.29 15.28 11.25
C TRP A 26 9.22 16.38 11.10
N ASN A 27 9.38 17.28 10.13
CA ASN A 27 8.44 18.36 9.87
C ASN A 27 7.23 17.83 9.08
N THR A 28 6.04 18.13 9.56
CA THR A 28 4.75 17.65 9.02
C THR A 28 3.87 18.77 8.50
N LYS A 29 4.39 20.00 8.43
CA LYS A 29 3.66 21.14 7.87
C LYS A 29 3.72 21.08 6.33
N ASP A 30 2.56 21.04 5.71
CA ASP A 30 2.37 21.11 4.26
C ASP A 30 3.06 20.00 3.44
N LEU A 31 2.96 18.76 3.93
CA LEU A 31 3.41 17.57 3.21
C LEU A 31 2.27 16.96 2.38
N CYS A 32 2.57 16.68 1.12
CA CYS A 32 1.72 15.93 0.19
C CYS A 32 2.20 14.48 0.15
N ILE A 33 1.39 13.52 0.63
CA ILE A 33 1.86 12.14 0.89
C ILE A 33 2.00 11.32 -0.41
N VAL A 34 0.94 11.26 -1.23
CA VAL A 34 0.94 10.50 -2.50
C VAL A 34 0.26 11.28 -3.62
N PHE A 35 -0.86 11.91 -3.30
CA PHE A 35 -1.59 12.80 -4.21
C PHE A 35 -1.59 14.20 -3.63
N TYR A 36 -1.64 15.22 -4.50
CA TYR A 36 -1.77 16.62 -4.09
C TYR A 36 -3.02 16.86 -3.22
N SER A 37 -4.07 16.05 -3.39
CA SER A 37 -5.29 16.12 -2.55
C SER A 37 -5.12 15.51 -1.15
N TRP A 38 -4.13 14.65 -0.93
CA TRP A 38 -3.84 14.06 0.39
C TRP A 38 -2.83 14.93 1.14
N HIS A 39 -3.25 16.16 1.44
CA HIS A 39 -2.43 17.17 2.09
C HIS A 39 -2.69 17.24 3.60
N VAL A 40 -1.61 17.20 4.39
CA VAL A 40 -1.69 17.26 5.86
C VAL A 40 -1.51 18.70 6.33
N HIS A 41 -2.63 19.38 6.61
CA HIS A 41 -2.63 20.75 7.16
C HIS A 41 -2.56 20.83 8.70
N SER A 42 -2.82 19.74 9.45
CA SER A 42 -2.96 19.76 10.91
C SER A 42 -2.52 18.44 11.58
N THR A 43 -2.25 18.46 12.88
CA THR A 43 -1.89 17.27 13.68
C THR A 43 -2.97 16.19 13.66
N LEU A 44 -4.25 16.57 13.58
CA LEU A 44 -5.35 15.59 13.48
C LEU A 44 -5.38 14.91 12.11
N THR A 45 -5.15 15.65 11.03
CA THR A 45 -5.08 15.07 9.68
C THR A 45 -3.82 14.21 9.51
N LEU A 46 -2.74 14.53 10.24
CA LEU A 46 -1.55 13.69 10.36
C LEU A 46 -1.86 12.37 11.08
N LEU A 47 -2.49 12.40 12.25
CA LEU A 47 -2.84 11.16 12.96
C LEU A 47 -3.77 10.28 12.12
N GLY A 48 -4.74 10.89 11.44
CA GLY A 48 -5.62 10.18 10.50
C GLY A 48 -4.85 9.53 9.35
N SER A 49 -3.89 10.23 8.74
CA SER A 49 -3.08 9.66 7.67
C SER A 49 -2.14 8.55 8.16
N LEU A 50 -1.54 8.69 9.35
CA LEU A 50 -0.71 7.65 9.96
C LEU A 50 -1.52 6.39 10.25
N VAL A 51 -2.73 6.51 10.80
CA VAL A 51 -3.63 5.36 11.03
C VAL A 51 -4.01 4.71 9.70
N ALA A 52 -4.31 5.50 8.66
CA ALA A 52 -4.58 4.97 7.33
C ALA A 52 -3.38 4.19 6.76
N ILE A 53 -2.16 4.69 6.92
CA ILE A 53 -0.93 4.02 6.46
C ILE A 53 -0.68 2.73 7.26
N VAL A 54 -0.89 2.74 8.58
CA VAL A 54 -0.82 1.54 9.42
C VAL A 54 -1.83 0.50 8.94
N ALA A 55 -3.08 0.91 8.69
CA ALA A 55 -4.12 0.02 8.19
C ALA A 55 -3.79 -0.55 6.80
N LEU A 56 -3.24 0.27 5.90
CA LEU A 56 -2.78 -0.18 4.58
C LEU A 56 -1.60 -1.16 4.71
N GLY A 57 -0.63 -0.89 5.58
CA GLY A 57 0.50 -1.78 5.86
C GLY A 57 0.07 -3.13 6.46
N ALA A 58 -0.88 -3.11 7.39
CA ALA A 58 -1.46 -4.32 7.96
C ALA A 58 -2.28 -5.10 6.91
N GLY A 59 -3.03 -4.39 6.07
CA GLY A 59 -3.77 -4.95 4.94
C GLY A 59 -2.87 -5.62 3.89
N TYR A 60 -1.66 -5.08 3.66
CA TYR A 60 -0.68 -5.71 2.78
C TYR A 60 -0.27 -7.10 3.27
N GLU A 61 0.07 -7.24 4.55
CA GLU A 61 0.40 -8.55 5.12
C GLU A 61 -0.80 -9.51 5.11
N TYR A 62 -2.02 -8.99 5.26
CA TYR A 62 -3.23 -9.78 5.06
C TYR A 62 -3.37 -10.30 3.61
N VAL A 63 -3.15 -9.45 2.61
CA VAL A 63 -3.21 -9.83 1.19
C VAL A 63 -2.10 -10.83 0.82
N ARG A 64 -0.90 -10.65 1.39
CA ARG A 64 0.21 -11.60 1.21
C ARG A 64 -0.15 -12.98 1.76
N GLU A 65 -0.72 -13.02 2.96
CA GLU A 65 -1.05 -14.27 3.64
C GLU A 65 -2.26 -14.98 2.99
N ILE A 66 -3.29 -14.23 2.58
CA ILE A 66 -4.44 -14.83 1.88
C ILE A 66 -4.01 -15.41 0.53
N SER A 67 -3.09 -14.76 -0.19
CA SER A 67 -2.55 -15.26 -1.46
C SER A 67 -1.86 -16.61 -1.28
N ARG A 68 -0.99 -16.71 -0.25
CA ARG A 68 -0.29 -17.97 0.07
C ARG A 68 -1.26 -19.09 0.46
N ARG A 69 -2.27 -18.79 1.27
CA ARG A 69 -3.30 -19.77 1.66
C ARG A 69 -4.17 -20.19 0.49
N TYR A 70 -4.52 -19.24 -0.38
CA TYR A 70 -5.33 -19.52 -1.56
C TYR A 70 -4.58 -20.48 -2.48
N GLU A 71 -3.28 -20.26 -2.70
CA GLU A 71 -2.43 -21.16 -3.48
C GLU A 71 -2.39 -22.59 -2.90
N GLN A 72 -2.18 -22.71 -1.58
CA GLN A 72 -2.14 -23.99 -0.89
C GLN A 72 -3.49 -24.73 -0.95
N ARG A 73 -4.61 -24.03 -0.71
CA ARG A 73 -5.96 -24.60 -0.75
C ARG A 73 -6.33 -25.05 -2.15
N CYS A 74 -6.05 -24.23 -3.17
CA CYS A 74 -6.33 -24.58 -4.56
C CYS A 74 -5.49 -25.78 -5.02
N ALA A 75 -4.21 -25.85 -4.61
CA ALA A 75 -3.35 -26.98 -4.92
C ALA A 75 -3.85 -28.28 -4.27
N ALA A 76 -4.25 -28.23 -2.99
CA ALA A 76 -4.82 -29.37 -2.28
C ALA A 76 -6.14 -29.84 -2.91
N HIS A 77 -7.03 -28.91 -3.26
CA HIS A 77 -8.32 -29.25 -3.86
C HIS A 77 -8.17 -29.82 -5.29
N ALA A 78 -7.24 -29.27 -6.08
CA ALA A 78 -6.94 -29.78 -7.42
C ALA A 78 -6.41 -31.22 -7.40
N ALA A 79 -5.71 -31.63 -6.33
CA ALA A 79 -5.21 -33.00 -6.17
C ALA A 79 -6.34 -34.04 -5.93
N THR A 80 -7.48 -33.61 -5.41
CA THR A 80 -8.63 -34.49 -5.11
C THR A 80 -9.64 -34.62 -6.26
N LEU A 81 -9.55 -33.76 -7.28
CA LEU A 81 -10.54 -33.69 -8.37
C LEU A 81 -10.14 -34.52 -9.60
N PRO A 82 -11.12 -35.07 -10.35
CA PRO A 82 -10.85 -35.71 -11.63
C PRO A 82 -10.27 -34.70 -12.64
N ARG A 83 -9.36 -35.18 -13.50
CA ARG A 83 -8.47 -34.37 -14.36
C ARG A 83 -9.15 -33.26 -15.16
N ARG A 84 -10.40 -33.48 -15.63
CA ARG A 84 -11.20 -32.47 -16.36
C ARG A 84 -11.59 -31.28 -15.47
N ASN A 85 -12.06 -31.55 -14.25
CA ASN A 85 -12.50 -30.52 -13.30
C ASN A 85 -11.31 -29.81 -12.64
N ALA A 86 -10.19 -30.54 -12.44
CA ALA A 86 -8.94 -29.96 -11.95
C ALA A 86 -8.39 -28.88 -12.89
N ALA A 87 -8.50 -29.07 -14.21
CA ALA A 87 -8.06 -28.09 -15.20
C ALA A 87 -8.90 -26.80 -15.19
N GLU A 88 -10.22 -26.91 -14.97
CA GLU A 88 -11.10 -25.75 -14.85
C GLU A 88 -10.81 -24.95 -13.56
N LEU A 89 -10.62 -25.65 -12.44
CA LEU A 89 -10.26 -25.04 -11.16
C LEU A 89 -8.90 -24.34 -11.24
N ASP A 90 -7.92 -24.95 -11.91
CA ASP A 90 -6.59 -24.35 -12.11
C ASP A 90 -6.70 -23.05 -12.92
N ARG A 91 -7.53 -23.01 -13.97
CA ARG A 91 -7.76 -21.79 -14.76
C ARG A 91 -8.39 -20.66 -13.91
N LYS A 92 -9.43 -20.97 -13.13
CA LYS A 92 -10.07 -20.01 -12.21
C LYS A 92 -9.08 -19.53 -11.14
N SER A 93 -8.32 -20.46 -10.57
CA SER A 93 -7.32 -20.17 -9.54
C SER A 93 -6.18 -19.31 -10.07
N LYS A 94 -5.73 -19.54 -11.31
CA LYS A 94 -4.71 -18.73 -11.98
C LYS A 94 -5.13 -17.27 -12.12
N VAL A 95 -6.38 -16.99 -12.49
CA VAL A 95 -6.89 -15.62 -12.60
C VAL A 95 -6.89 -14.93 -11.23
N ILE A 96 -7.35 -15.63 -10.19
CA ILE A 96 -7.39 -15.07 -8.83
C ILE A 96 -5.98 -14.83 -8.28
N LYS A 97 -5.05 -15.76 -8.49
CA LYS A 97 -3.63 -15.59 -8.13
C LYS A 97 -3.00 -14.40 -8.85
N ALA A 98 -3.26 -14.25 -10.15
CA ALA A 98 -2.76 -13.12 -10.94
C ALA A 98 -3.31 -11.78 -10.42
N LEU A 99 -4.59 -11.73 -10.05
CA LEU A 99 -5.19 -10.53 -9.47
C LEU A 99 -4.55 -10.18 -8.11
N LEU A 100 -4.38 -11.17 -7.23
CA LEU A 100 -3.73 -10.98 -5.94
C LEU A 100 -2.28 -10.52 -6.08
N TYR A 101 -1.53 -11.07 -7.04
CA TYR A 101 -0.18 -10.65 -7.37
C TYR A 101 -0.15 -9.19 -7.88
N ALA A 102 -1.06 -8.80 -8.78
CA ALA A 102 -1.15 -7.43 -9.26
C ALA A 102 -1.44 -6.44 -8.12
N ILE A 103 -2.33 -6.80 -7.19
CA ILE A 103 -2.62 -6.02 -5.99
C ILE A 103 -1.36 -5.89 -5.12
N GLN A 104 -0.65 -6.99 -4.87
CA GLN A 104 0.58 -6.98 -4.07
C GLN A 104 1.64 -6.05 -4.68
N VAL A 105 1.84 -6.10 -6.00
CA VAL A 105 2.78 -5.24 -6.72
C VAL A 105 2.39 -3.77 -6.61
N PHE A 106 1.09 -3.45 -6.78
CA PHE A 106 0.57 -2.10 -6.60
C PHE A 106 0.87 -1.55 -5.19
N TYR A 107 0.65 -2.36 -4.14
CA TYR A 107 0.98 -1.96 -2.77
C TYR A 107 2.49 -1.75 -2.57
N SER A 108 3.35 -2.61 -3.14
CA SER A 108 4.81 -2.42 -3.04
C SER A 108 5.25 -1.07 -3.63
N PHE A 109 4.67 -0.65 -4.75
CA PHE A 109 4.94 0.67 -5.32
C PHE A 109 4.44 1.81 -4.42
N PHE A 110 3.26 1.67 -3.82
CA PHE A 110 2.72 2.67 -2.90
C PHE A 110 3.62 2.83 -1.66
N ILE A 111 4.06 1.73 -1.06
CA ILE A 111 5.00 1.76 0.06
C ILE A 111 6.31 2.44 -0.37
N MET A 112 6.90 2.09 -1.51
CA MET A 112 8.10 2.77 -2.02
C MET A 112 7.88 4.30 -2.18
N LEU A 113 6.72 4.73 -2.69
CA LEU A 113 6.37 6.14 -2.77
C LEU A 113 6.32 6.80 -1.39
N LEU A 114 5.75 6.13 -0.38
CA LEU A 114 5.77 6.62 1.01
C LEU A 114 7.20 6.77 1.55
N PHE A 115 8.08 5.81 1.27
CA PHE A 115 9.50 5.89 1.66
C PHE A 115 10.22 7.08 1.00
N MET A 116 9.87 7.40 -0.25
CA MET A 116 10.38 8.58 -0.97
C MET A 116 9.91 9.92 -0.37
N THR A 117 8.95 9.93 0.55
CA THR A 117 8.57 11.16 1.28
C THR A 117 9.58 11.57 2.35
N TYR A 118 10.57 10.71 2.66
CA TYR A 118 11.64 10.92 3.66
C TYR A 118 11.14 11.42 5.03
N ASN A 119 9.87 11.21 5.38
CA ASN A 119 9.28 11.66 6.63
C ASN A 119 9.33 10.57 7.71
N GLY A 120 9.94 10.87 8.85
CA GLY A 120 10.12 9.90 9.94
C GLY A 120 8.81 9.29 10.47
N TRP A 121 7.73 10.07 10.56
CA TRP A 121 6.44 9.58 11.05
C TRP A 121 5.82 8.54 10.12
N ILE A 122 5.92 8.77 8.81
CA ILE A 122 5.41 7.87 7.77
C ILE A 122 6.16 6.54 7.81
N MET A 123 7.49 6.60 7.91
CA MET A 123 8.35 5.43 8.00
C MET A 123 8.00 4.56 9.23
N ILE A 124 7.80 5.20 10.38
CA ILE A 124 7.37 4.52 11.60
C ILE A 124 5.98 3.90 11.42
N ALA A 125 5.02 4.63 10.83
CA ALA A 125 3.68 4.10 10.58
C ALA A 125 3.70 2.88 9.66
N VAL A 126 4.52 2.87 8.61
CA VAL A 126 4.68 1.69 7.74
C VAL A 126 5.29 0.51 8.51
N ALA A 127 6.34 0.75 9.30
CA ALA A 127 6.97 -0.30 10.11
C ALA A 127 6.00 -0.90 11.15
N VAL A 128 5.24 -0.04 11.84
CA VAL A 128 4.19 -0.45 12.80
C VAL A 128 3.08 -1.21 12.07
N GLY A 129 2.64 -0.75 10.90
CA GLY A 129 1.63 -1.44 10.08
C GLY A 129 2.07 -2.84 9.69
N ALA A 130 3.32 -3.00 9.23
CA ALA A 130 3.88 -4.31 8.91
C ALA A 130 3.98 -5.22 10.15
N PHE A 131 4.42 -4.67 11.28
CA PHE A 131 4.51 -5.40 12.54
C PHE A 131 3.14 -5.87 13.04
N VAL A 132 2.15 -4.98 13.07
CA VAL A 132 0.76 -5.30 13.45
C VAL A 132 0.15 -6.33 12.49
N GLY A 133 0.36 -6.16 11.18
CA GLY A 133 -0.08 -7.11 10.17
C GLY A 133 0.49 -8.51 10.39
N TYR A 134 1.79 -8.58 10.69
CA TYR A 134 2.45 -9.84 11.02
C TYR A 134 1.89 -10.48 12.30
N LEU A 135 1.63 -9.71 13.35
CA LEU A 135 1.07 -10.26 14.60
C LEU A 135 -0.35 -10.82 14.40
N ILE A 136 -1.20 -10.14 13.65
CA ILE A 136 -2.59 -10.55 13.46
C ILE A 136 -2.68 -11.75 12.49
N TRP A 137 -1.93 -11.73 11.38
CA TRP A 137 -2.09 -12.71 10.30
C TRP A 137 -0.91 -13.67 10.10
N GLY A 138 0.29 -13.32 10.55
CA GLY A 138 1.50 -14.15 10.41
C GLY A 138 1.47 -15.46 11.20
N GLY A 139 0.66 -15.54 12.26
CA GLY A 139 0.49 -16.74 13.08
C GLY A 139 -0.56 -17.75 12.57
N SER A 140 -1.35 -17.44 11.55
CA SER A 140 -2.46 -18.32 11.13
C SER A 140 -2.02 -19.43 10.13
N SER A 141 -0.73 -19.80 10.17
CA SER A 141 -0.27 -21.08 9.63
C SER A 141 -0.93 -22.22 10.40
N ALA A 142 -1.83 -22.95 9.74
CA ALA A 142 -2.10 -24.37 9.95
C ALA A 142 -2.86 -24.90 11.21
N THR A 143 -3.38 -24.10 12.16
CA THR A 143 -3.98 -24.71 13.38
C THR A 143 -5.50 -25.01 13.35
N LYS A 144 -6.30 -24.51 12.37
CA LYS A 144 -7.77 -24.73 12.40
C LYS A 144 -8.35 -25.74 11.39
N SER A 145 -7.53 -26.54 10.70
CA SER A 145 -8.05 -27.52 9.73
C SER A 145 -7.79 -29.00 10.05
N VAL A 146 -7.17 -29.34 11.20
CA VAL A 146 -6.83 -30.74 11.56
C VAL A 146 -7.27 -31.11 12.99
N ALA A 147 -8.17 -30.33 13.61
CA ALA A 147 -8.60 -30.54 15.00
C ALA A 147 -9.96 -31.24 15.15
N CYS A 148 -10.61 -31.70 14.08
CA CYS A 148 -11.77 -32.60 14.18
C CYS A 148 -11.57 -33.76 13.20
N HIS A 149 -10.86 -34.78 13.68
CA HIS A 149 -10.97 -36.16 13.21
C HIS A 149 -11.91 -36.90 14.15
#